data_AF-A0A832EIE0-F1
#
_entry.id   AF-A0A832EIE0-F1
#
_cell.length_a   1.000
_cell.length_b   1.000
_cell.length_c   1.000
_cell.angle_alpha   90.00
_cell.angle_beta   90.00
_cell.angle_gamma   90.00
#
_symmetry.space_group_name_H-M   'P 1'
#
loop_
_entity.id
_entity.type
_entity.pdbx_description
1 polymer ?
#
loop_
_entity_poly.entity_id
_entity_poly.type
_entity_poly.pdbx_seq_one_letter_code
_entity_poly.pdbx_strand_id
1 'polypeptide(L)'
;MLELIRKGLLASLGAVVMTKERVEKATRSLVEEGKLSREEADSLAEELIRSGERQWEEIQTSLSENIKKAVERVDVARRTEVDALKDRVENLEKRLSMLEERLGGA
;
A
#
# COMPACT_ATOMS: atom_id res chain seq x y z
N MET A 1 27.54 -20.56 -4.42
CA MET A 1 27.79 -19.89 -3.13
C MET A 1 27.07 -18.55 -3.04
N LEU A 2 27.20 -17.67 -4.05
CA LEU A 2 26.47 -16.40 -4.16
C LEU A 2 24.96 -16.49 -3.85
N GLU A 3 24.26 -17.47 -4.40
CA GLU A 3 22.83 -17.71 -4.11
C GLU A 3 22.52 -17.97 -2.63
N LEU A 4 23.40 -18.68 -1.92
CA LEU A 4 23.22 -18.97 -0.50
C LEU A 4 23.44 -17.72 0.34
N ILE A 5 24.43 -16.91 -0.05
CA ILE A 5 24.72 -15.60 0.55
C ILE A 5 23.53 -14.65 0.33
N ARG A 6 22.99 -14.58 -0.90
CA ARG A 6 21.78 -13.82 -1.22
C ARG A 6 20.62 -14.21 -0.32
N LYS A 7 20.33 -15.51 -0.23
CA LYS A 7 19.23 -16.02 0.61
C LYS A 7 19.46 -15.73 2.09
N GLY A 8 20.70 -15.86 2.58
CA GLY A 8 21.08 -15.50 3.94
C GLY A 8 20.89 -14.01 4.23
N LEU A 9 21.31 -13.14 3.29
CA LEU A 9 21.11 -11.69 3.40
C LEU A 9 19.63 -11.33 3.41
N LEU A 10 18.84 -11.87 2.48
CA LEU A 10 17.38 -11.67 2.43
C LEU A 10 16.69 -12.13 3.72
N ALA A 11 17.12 -13.27 4.28
CA ALA A 11 16.59 -13.76 5.55
C ALA A 11 16.99 -12.86 6.74
N SER A 12 18.20 -12.32 6.73
CA SER A 12 18.71 -11.46 7.81
C SER A 12 18.13 -10.04 7.81
N LEU A 13 17.94 -9.45 6.63
CA LEU A 13 17.38 -8.11 6.47
C LEU A 13 15.85 -8.13 6.51
N GLY A 14 15.25 -9.24 6.13
CA GLY A 14 13.81 -9.37 5.95
C GLY A 14 13.30 -8.56 4.74
N ALA A 15 12.11 -8.91 4.27
CA ALA A 15 11.48 -8.23 3.13
C ALA A 15 11.06 -6.78 3.43
N VAL A 16 10.87 -6.42 4.70
CA VAL A 16 10.32 -5.11 5.12
C VAL A 16 11.40 -4.10 5.50
N VAL A 17 12.62 -4.56 5.85
CA VAL A 17 13.70 -3.68 6.38
C VAL A 17 14.91 -3.61 5.44
N MET A 18 14.72 -4.02 4.18
CA MET A 18 15.74 -3.91 3.15
C MET A 18 15.89 -2.46 2.73
N THR A 19 17.05 -1.87 3.01
CA THR A 19 17.39 -0.47 2.66
C THR A 19 18.72 -0.46 1.93
N LYS A 20 18.90 0.50 1.02
CA LYS A 20 20.14 0.65 0.26
C LYS A 20 21.38 0.66 1.16
N GLU A 21 21.36 1.44 2.23
CA GLU A 21 22.44 1.50 3.23
C GLU A 21 22.79 0.12 3.82
N ARG A 22 21.78 -0.68 4.18
CA ARG A 22 22.00 -1.99 4.80
C ARG A 22 22.50 -3.02 3.80
N VAL A 23 22.00 -2.96 2.57
CA VAL A 23 22.47 -3.82 1.47
C VAL A 23 23.93 -3.51 1.17
N GLU A 24 24.28 -2.23 0.98
CA GLU A 24 25.66 -1.80 0.72
C GLU A 24 26.61 -2.15 1.86
N LYS A 25 26.17 -2.00 3.11
CA LYS A 25 26.98 -2.40 4.28
C LYS A 25 27.22 -3.91 4.31
N ALA A 26 26.17 -4.70 4.05
CA ALA A 26 26.26 -6.16 4.11
C ALA A 26 27.11 -6.73 2.97
N THR A 27 26.97 -6.22 1.74
CA THR A 27 27.81 -6.64 0.61
C THR A 27 29.27 -6.22 0.81
N ARG A 28 29.52 -5.04 1.39
CA ARG A 28 30.88 -4.59 1.72
C ARG A 28 31.58 -5.49 2.74
N SER A 29 30.89 -5.90 3.81
CA SER A 29 31.45 -6.84 4.79
C SER A 29 31.81 -8.18 4.16
N LEU A 30 31.05 -8.65 3.18
CA LEU A 30 31.36 -9.88 2.45
C LEU A 30 32.61 -9.75 1.57
N VAL A 31 32.91 -8.56 1.04
CA VAL A 31 34.17 -8.27 0.35
C VAL A 31 35.34 -8.25 1.33
N GLU A 32 35.16 -7.60 2.49
CA GLU A 32 36.17 -7.54 3.56
C GLU A 32 36.53 -8.93 4.12
N GLU A 33 35.53 -9.81 4.22
CA GLU A 33 35.70 -11.22 4.62
C GLU A 33 36.29 -12.10 3.50
N GLY A 34 36.54 -11.55 2.31
CA GLY A 34 37.06 -12.28 1.15
C GLY A 34 36.06 -13.27 0.55
N LYS A 35 34.76 -13.14 0.87
CA LYS A 35 33.68 -14.02 0.40
C LYS A 35 33.13 -13.62 -0.96
N LEU A 36 33.32 -12.36 -1.37
CA LEU A 36 32.90 -11.81 -2.66
C LEU A 36 33.99 -10.90 -3.25
N SER A 37 34.11 -10.87 -4.57
CA SER A 37 34.82 -9.79 -5.25
C SER A 37 34.02 -8.48 -5.19
N ARG A 38 34.65 -7.35 -5.55
CA ARG A 38 33.95 -6.07 -5.67
C ARG A 38 32.84 -6.12 -6.73
N GLU A 39 33.12 -6.68 -7.90
CA GLU A 39 32.12 -6.83 -8.96
C GLU A 39 30.93 -7.70 -8.52
N GLU A 40 31.18 -8.80 -7.79
CA GLU A 40 30.12 -9.68 -7.29
C GLU A 40 29.26 -8.97 -6.23
N ALA A 41 29.88 -8.17 -5.36
CA ALA A 41 29.20 -7.39 -4.33
C ALA A 41 28.31 -6.29 -4.93
N ASP A 42 28.78 -5.59 -5.96
CA ASP A 42 28.02 -4.55 -6.64
C ASP A 42 26.80 -5.14 -7.35
N SER A 43 27.00 -6.25 -8.09
CA SER A 43 25.91 -6.97 -8.76
C SER A 43 24.85 -7.47 -7.77
N LEU A 44 25.29 -8.07 -6.65
CA LEU A 44 24.40 -8.56 -5.60
C LEU A 44 23.61 -7.42 -4.95
N ALA A 45 24.25 -6.29 -4.66
CA ALA A 45 23.60 -5.14 -4.07
C ALA A 45 22.49 -4.60 -4.97
N GLU A 46 22.79 -4.44 -6.26
CA GLU A 46 21.85 -3.94 -7.25
C GLU A 46 20.64 -4.86 -7.42
N GLU A 47 20.87 -6.19 -7.41
CA GLU A 47 19.78 -7.15 -7.52
C GLU A 47 18.90 -7.21 -6.27
N LEU A 48 19.49 -7.11 -5.07
CA LEU A 48 18.73 -7.02 -3.82
C LEU A 48 17.86 -5.77 -3.78
N ILE A 49 18.40 -4.61 -4.16
CA ILE A 49 17.65 -3.34 -4.24
C ILE A 49 16.49 -3.47 -5.23
N ARG A 50 16.76 -3.91 -6.47
CA ARG A 50 15.70 -4.09 -7.48
C ARG A 50 14.63 -5.09 -7.07
N SER A 51 15.03 -6.17 -6.39
CA SER A 51 14.09 -7.17 -5.88
C SER A 51 13.21 -6.60 -4.77
N GLY A 52 13.79 -5.81 -3.87
CA GLY A 52 13.05 -5.12 -2.81
C GLY A 52 12.04 -4.12 -3.36
N GLU A 53 12.43 -3.31 -4.34
CA GLU A 53 11.53 -2.34 -5.00
C GLU A 53 10.32 -3.04 -5.64
N ARG A 54 10.54 -4.11 -6.42
CA ARG A 54 9.43 -4.87 -7.04
C ARG A 54 8.49 -5.49 -6.00
N GLN A 55 9.05 -6.13 -4.97
CA GLN A 55 8.24 -6.71 -3.89
C GLN A 55 7.42 -5.64 -3.16
N TRP A 56 7.98 -4.44 -2.99
CA TRP A 56 7.27 -3.34 -2.36
C TRP A 56 6.08 -2.87 -3.20
N GLU A 57 6.25 -2.78 -4.51
CA GLU A 57 5.20 -2.37 -5.45
C GLU A 57 4.05 -3.41 -5.52
N GLU A 58 4.39 -4.71 -5.50
CA GLU A 58 3.43 -5.80 -5.41
C GLU A 58 2.63 -5.75 -4.08
N ILE A 59 3.33 -5.52 -2.96
CA ILE A 59 2.70 -5.37 -1.64
C ILE A 59 1.77 -4.15 -1.62
N GLN A 60 2.20 -2.99 -2.13
CA GLN A 60 1.37 -1.78 -2.18
C GLN A 60 0.09 -2.00 -2.99
N THR A 61 0.20 -2.69 -4.12
CA THR A 61 -0.93 -3.03 -4.98
C THR A 61 -1.89 -3.97 -4.25
N SER A 62 -1.38 -5.09 -3.71
CA SER A 62 -2.19 -6.07 -2.99
C SER A 62 -2.85 -5.46 -1.75
N LEU A 63 -2.12 -4.63 -1.00
CA LEU A 63 -2.64 -3.93 0.17
C LEU A 63 -3.78 -2.98 -0.20
N SER A 64 -3.60 -2.18 -1.27
CA SER A 64 -4.63 -1.26 -1.75
C SER A 64 -5.90 -1.99 -2.17
N GLU A 65 -5.77 -3.12 -2.86
CA GLU A 65 -6.90 -3.97 -3.23
C GLU A 65 -7.60 -4.58 -2.01
N ASN A 66 -6.83 -5.07 -1.05
CA ASN A 66 -7.38 -5.65 0.18
C ASN A 66 -8.10 -4.61 1.03
N ILE A 67 -7.59 -3.39 1.12
CA ILE A 67 -8.26 -2.28 1.79
C ILE A 67 -9.56 -1.93 1.07
N LYS A 68 -9.55 -1.81 -0.27
CA LYS A 68 -10.78 -1.57 -1.05
C LYS A 68 -11.83 -2.66 -0.79
N LYS A 69 -11.45 -3.93 -0.87
CA LYS A 69 -12.33 -5.07 -0.59
C LYS A 69 -12.83 -5.09 0.85
N ALA A 70 -12.00 -4.69 1.81
CA ALA A 70 -12.41 -4.59 3.21
C ALA A 70 -13.46 -3.50 3.38
N VAL A 71 -13.24 -2.31 2.81
CA VAL A 71 -14.21 -1.19 2.84
C VAL A 71 -15.52 -1.57 2.12
N GLU A 72 -15.48 -2.33 1.04
CA GLU A 72 -16.69 -2.86 0.38
C GLU A 72 -17.43 -3.90 1.21
N ARG A 73 -16.74 -4.63 2.10
CA ARG A 73 -17.34 -5.67 2.96
C ARG A 73 -17.88 -5.12 4.27
N VAL A 74 -17.37 -4.00 4.75
CA VAL A 74 -18.00 -3.29 5.86
C VAL A 74 -19.18 -2.52 5.27
N ASP A 75 -20.37 -2.70 5.83
CA ASP A 75 -21.60 -2.02 5.41
C ASP A 75 -21.58 -0.53 5.81
N VAL A 76 -20.56 0.19 5.33
CA VAL A 76 -20.35 1.62 5.56
C VAL A 76 -20.82 2.33 4.30
N ALA A 77 -21.90 3.11 4.43
CA ALA A 77 -22.39 3.96 3.36
C ALA A 77 -21.25 4.87 2.86
N ARG A 78 -21.02 4.88 1.55
CA ARG A 78 -20.03 5.77 0.94
C ARG A 78 -20.48 7.21 1.16
N ARG A 79 -19.53 8.13 1.34
CA ARG A 79 -19.85 9.55 1.52
C ARG A 79 -20.72 10.11 0.39
N THR A 80 -20.48 9.67 -0.84
CA THR A 80 -21.30 10.02 -2.02
C THR A 80 -22.74 9.55 -1.92
N GLU A 81 -22.98 8.37 -1.32
CA GLU A 81 -24.33 7.83 -1.12
C GLU A 81 -25.05 8.60 -0.02
N VAL A 82 -24.35 9.00 1.03
CA VAL A 82 -24.86 9.86 2.11
C VAL A 82 -25.21 11.25 1.59
N ASP A 83 -24.34 11.86 0.79
CA ASP A 83 -24.58 13.19 0.20
C ASP A 83 -25.79 13.15 -0.75
N ALA A 84 -25.90 12.11 -1.60
CA ALA A 84 -27.06 11.92 -2.46
C ALA A 84 -28.37 11.71 -1.68
N LEU A 85 -28.32 11.00 -0.55
CA LEU A 85 -29.47 10.85 0.35
C LEU A 85 -29.84 12.19 1.00
N LYS A 86 -28.86 12.99 1.41
CA LYS A 86 -29.08 14.31 1.99
C LYS A 86 -29.79 15.25 0.99
N ASP A 87 -29.33 15.31 -0.26
CA ASP A 87 -29.97 16.12 -1.30
C ASP A 87 -31.42 15.70 -1.56
N ARG A 88 -31.67 14.38 -1.57
CA ARG A 88 -33.03 13.82 -1.70
C ARG A 88 -33.92 14.21 -0.52
N VAL A 89 -33.39 14.16 0.70
CA VAL A 89 -34.10 14.56 1.92
C VAL A 89 -34.43 16.04 1.87
N GLU A 90 -33.48 16.92 1.56
CA GLU A 90 -33.72 18.37 1.45
C GLU A 90 -34.80 18.70 0.39
N ASN A 91 -34.80 17.99 -0.74
CA ASN A 91 -35.84 18.17 -1.76
C ASN A 91 -37.22 17.72 -1.27
N LEU A 92 -37.28 16.58 -0.57
CA LEU A 92 -38.53 16.08 0.02
C LEU A 92 -39.06 17.04 1.08
N GLU A 93 -38.20 17.58 1.95
CA GLU A 93 -38.56 18.57 2.97
C GLU A 93 -39.13 19.84 2.33
N LYS A 94 -38.49 20.37 1.27
CA LYS A 94 -39.02 21.53 0.53
C LYS A 94 -40.40 21.25 -0.07
N ARG A 95 -40.58 20.06 -0.67
CA ARG A 95 -41.86 19.66 -1.26
C ARG A 95 -42.96 19.49 -0.22
N LEU A 96 -42.61 18.95 0.95
CA LEU A 96 -43.54 18.79 2.07
C LEU A 96 -43.97 20.16 2.60
N SER A 97 -43.03 21.08 2.83
CA SER A 97 -43.33 22.46 3.25
C SER A 97 -44.28 23.17 2.27
N MET A 98 -44.03 23.07 0.96
CA MET A 98 -44.94 23.63 -0.06
C MET A 98 -46.32 22.99 -0.06
N LEU A 99 -46.43 21.70 0.28
CA LEU A 99 -47.70 20.99 0.36
C LEU A 99 -48.48 21.40 1.62
N GLU A 100 -47.80 21.50 2.76
CA GLU A 100 -48.36 21.94 4.03
C GLU A 100 -48.86 23.38 3.96
N GLU A 101 -48.11 24.29 3.34
CA GLU A 101 -48.57 25.67 3.08
C GLU A 101 -49.84 25.71 2.23
N ARG A 102 -49.94 24.82 1.22
CA ARG A 102 -51.14 24.72 0.37
C ARG A 102 -52.35 24.11 1.08
N LEU A 103 -52.13 23.27 2.09
CA LEU A 103 -53.20 22.59 2.85
C LEU A 103 -53.62 23.37 4.10
N GLY A 104 -52.72 24.16 4.70
CA GLY A 104 -52.99 25.02 5.86
C GLY A 104 -53.54 26.40 5.51
N GLY A 105 -53.61 26.75 4.22
CA GLY A 105 -54.19 28.01 3.72
C GLY A 105 -55.69 27.93 3.35
N ALA A 106 -56.42 26.93 3.83
CA ALA A 106 -57.88 26.78 3.67
C ALA A 106 -58.63 27.06 4.98
#